data_AF-A0A6V8L2K4-F1
#
_entry.id   AF-A0A6V8L2K4-F1
#
_cell.length_a   1.000
_cell.length_b   1.000
_cell.length_c   1.000
_cell.angle_alpha   90.00
_cell.angle_beta   90.00
_cell.angle_gamma   90.00
#
_symmetry.space_group_name_H-M   'P 1'
#
loop_
_entity.id
_entity.type
_entity.pdbx_description
1 polymer ?
#
loop_
_entity_poly.entity_id
_entity_poly.type
_entity_poly.pdbx_seq_one_letter_code
_entity_poly.pdbx_strand_id
1 'polypeptide(L)' 'MVRSGELPAIKIGGRGQWRVERAKLEEYIQRKYTETAKWVQTNPLVD' A
#
# COMPACT_ATOMS: atom_id res chain seq x y z
N MET A 1 -4.34 1.74 -6.56
CA MET A 1 -4.28 1.62 -5.09
C MET A 1 -5.66 1.79 -4.45
N VAL A 2 -6.23 3.01 -4.36
CA VAL A 2 -7.57 3.20 -3.74
C VAL A 2 -8.69 2.61 -4.61
N ARG A 3 -8.74 2.95 -5.89
CA ARG A 3 -9.76 2.42 -6.82
C ARG A 3 -9.66 0.90 -7.03
N SER A 4 -8.45 0.35 -6.85
CA SER A 4 -8.19 -1.09 -6.94
C SER A 4 -8.44 -1.82 -5.61
N GLY A 5 -8.83 -1.12 -4.54
CA GLY A 5 -9.10 -1.69 -3.21
C GLY A 5 -7.85 -2.04 -2.39
N GLU A 6 -6.65 -1.85 -2.94
CA GLU A 6 -5.38 -2.23 -2.31
C GLU A 6 -5.01 -1.34 -1.10
N LEU A 7 -5.42 -0.08 -1.15
CA LEU A 7 -5.26 0.89 -0.06
C LEU A 7 -6.65 1.37 0.39
N PRO A 8 -7.07 1.06 1.63
CA PRO A 8 -8.36 1.49 2.14
C PRO A 8 -8.47 3.02 2.17
N ALA A 9 -9.59 3.52 1.67
CA ALA A 9 -9.93 4.94 1.73
C ALA A 9 -11.44 5.12 1.81
N ILE A 10 -11.86 6.24 2.36
CA ILE A 10 -13.25 6.67 2.34
C ILE A 10 -13.45 7.73 1.26
N LYS A 11 -14.62 7.73 0.62
CA LYS A 11 -14.99 8.78 -0.32
C LYS A 11 -15.55 9.96 0.46
N ILE A 12 -14.99 11.16 0.26
CA ILE A 12 -15.45 12.38 0.92
C ILE A 12 -16.23 13.22 -0.08
N GLY A 13 -17.54 13.33 0.14
CA GLY A 13 -18.45 14.16 -0.65
C GLY A 13 -18.63 13.72 -2.11
N GLY A 14 -19.27 14.59 -2.89
CA GLY A 14 -19.65 14.31 -4.28
C GLY A 14 -18.57 14.53 -5.33
N ARG A 15 -17.43 15.18 -4.99
CA ARG A 15 -16.40 15.62 -5.96
C ARG A 15 -15.30 14.60 -6.23
N GLY A 16 -15.53 13.32 -5.93
CA GLY A 16 -14.56 12.25 -6.21
C GLY A 16 -13.28 12.31 -5.37
N GLN A 17 -13.29 13.01 -4.23
CA GLN A 17 -12.17 13.02 -3.30
C GLN A 17 -12.15 11.73 -2.47
N TRP A 18 -10.95 11.23 -2.21
CA TRP A 18 -10.71 10.06 -1.38
C TRP A 18 -9.80 10.45 -0.23
N ARG A 19 -10.16 10.04 0.98
CA ARG A 19 -9.35 10.25 2.17
C ARG A 19 -8.82 8.91 2.66
N VAL A 20 -7.51 8.83 2.73
CA VAL A 20 -6.80 7.71 3.35
C VAL A 20 -6.47 8.13 4.78
N GLU A 21 -6.76 7.27 5.73
CA GLU A 21 -6.30 7.47 7.11
C GLU A 21 -4.80 7.22 7.18
N ARG A 22 -4.06 8.08 7.90
CA ARG A 22 -2.61 7.96 8.05
C ARG A 22 -2.21 6.55 8.51
N ALA A 23 -2.84 6.01 9.54
CA ALA A 23 -2.54 4.67 10.05
C ALA A 23 -2.68 3.58 8.98
N LYS A 24 -3.68 3.69 8.09
CA LYS A 24 -3.87 2.74 6.98
C LYS A 24 -2.82 2.88 5.89
N LEU A 25 -2.34 4.11 5.64
CA LEU A 25 -1.22 4.32 4.75
C LEU A 25 0.07 3.72 5.31
N GLU A 26 0.35 3.92 6.60
CA GLU A 26 1.54 3.35 7.25
C GLU A 26 1.49 1.80 7.27
N GLU A 27 0.32 1.22 7.56
CA GLU A 27 0.10 -0.23 7.51
C GLU A 27 0.37 -0.79 6.10
N TYR A 28 -0.12 -0.10 5.07
CA TYR A 28 0.13 -0.45 3.67
C TYR A 28 1.63 -0.43 3.34
N ILE A 29 2.33 0.64 3.74
CA ILE A 29 3.77 0.79 3.52
C ILE A 29 4.53 -0.36 4.20
N GLN A 30 4.22 -0.66 5.46
CA GLN A 30 4.87 -1.74 6.20
C GLN A 30 4.67 -3.10 5.53
N ARG A 31 3.46 -3.36 5.02
CA ARG A 31 3.18 -4.58 4.25
C ARG A 31 4.02 -4.63 2.98
N LYS A 32 4.13 -3.52 2.23
CA LYS A 32 4.96 -3.46 1.01
C LYS A 32 6.44 -3.67 1.28
N TYR A 33 6.98 -3.07 2.34
CA TYR A 33 8.36 -3.37 2.76
C TYR A 33 8.56 -4.85 3.06
N THR A 34 7.61 -5.48 3.75
CA THR A 34 7.68 -6.92 4.06
C THR A 34 7.62 -7.79 2.80
N GLU A 35 6.72 -7.48 1.86
CA GLU A 35 6.61 -8.15 0.56
C GLU A 35 7.92 -8.04 -0.23
N THR A 36 8.48 -6.84 -0.33
CA THR A 36 9.76 -6.60 -1.03
C THR A 36 10.91 -7.32 -0.35
N ALA A 37 11.01 -7.26 0.99
CA ALA A 37 12.08 -7.94 1.72
C ALA A 37 12.04 -9.46 1.49
N LYS A 38 10.84 -10.07 1.51
CA LYS A 38 10.67 -11.49 1.16
C LYS A 38 11.11 -11.78 -0.26
N TRP A 39 10.74 -10.93 -1.22
CA TRP A 39 11.11 -11.10 -2.61
C TRP A 39 12.63 -11.01 -2.83
N VAL A 40 13.30 -10.05 -2.19
CA VAL A 40 14.76 -9.90 -2.26
C VAL A 40 15.47 -11.12 -1.68
N GLN A 41 14.97 -11.67 -0.56
CA GLN A 41 15.53 -12.89 0.02
C GLN A 41 15.41 -14.10 -0.91
N THR A 42 14.33 -14.20 -1.69
CA THR A 42 14.11 -15.31 -2.62
C THR A 42 14.71 -15.07 -4.01
N ASN A 43 15.11 -13.84 -4.32
CA ASN A 43 15.73 -13.44 -5.59
C ASN A 43 17.01 -12.66 -5.30
N PRO A 44 18.03 -13.32 -4.68
CA PRO A 44 19.29 -12.65 -4.45
C PRO A 44 19.89 -12.25 -5.80
N LEU A 45 20.35 -11.00 -5.88
CA LEU A 45 21.21 -10.59 -6.97
C LEU A 45 22.55 -11.30 -6.74
N VAL A 46 22.72 -12.45 -7.37
CA VAL A 46 24.00 -13.15 -7.49
C VAL A 46 24.60 -12.77 -8.83
N ASP A 47 25.85 -12.31 -8.80
CA ASP A 47 26.68 -12.08 -9.99
C ASP A 47 27.05 -13.40 -10.69
#